data_AF-A0AAU9PLP9-F1
#
_entry.id   AF-A0AAU9PLP9-F1
#
_cell.length_a   1.000
_cell.length_b   1.000
_cell.length_c   1.000
_cell.angle_alpha   90.00
_cell.angle_beta   90.00
_cell.angle_gamma   90.00
#
_symmetry.space_group_name_H-M   'P 1'
#
loop_
_entity.id
_entity.type
_entity.pdbx_description
1 polymer ?
#
loop_
_entity_poly.entity_id
_entity_poly.type
_entity_poly.pdbx_seq_one_letter_code
_entity_poly.pdbx_strand_id
1 'polypeptide(L)' 'MEKKTMIAAVALVVLLIMSSNDITQVESQGIDCLDSCSTGCVNRDTRLMQRCERKCQIRCSPDRSVDDHLD' A
#
# COMPACT_ATOMS: atom_id res chain seq x y z
N MET A 1 -27.32 -35.80 11.72
CA MET A 1 -27.11 -34.81 10.64
C MET A 1 -26.84 -35.58 9.37
N GLU A 2 -27.81 -35.60 8.46
CA GLU A 2 -27.76 -36.40 7.23
C GLU A 2 -26.57 -35.95 6.37
N LYS A 3 -25.94 -36.85 5.62
CA LYS A 3 -24.71 -36.57 4.82
C LYS A 3 -24.85 -35.30 3.94
N LYS A 4 -26.08 -35.00 3.53
CA LYS A 4 -26.48 -33.81 2.77
C LYS A 4 -26.27 -32.49 3.53
N THR A 5 -26.49 -32.46 4.85
CA THR A 5 -26.31 -31.26 5.67
C THR A 5 -24.83 -30.95 5.91
N MET A 6 -23.97 -31.97 5.95
CA MET A 6 -22.51 -31.78 6.05
C MET A 6 -21.94 -31.21 4.75
N ILE A 7 -22.36 -31.73 3.59
CA ILE A 7 -21.92 -31.22 2.28
C ILE A 7 -22.37 -29.77 2.08
N ALA A 8 -23.62 -29.44 2.44
CA ALA A 8 -24.11 -28.07 2.37
C ALA A 8 -23.31 -27.11 3.26
N ALA A 9 -22.97 -27.53 4.49
CA ALA A 9 -22.16 -26.72 5.39
C ALA A 9 -20.74 -26.49 4.86
N VAL A 10 -20.10 -27.53 4.29
CA VAL A 10 -18.75 -27.41 3.70
C VAL A 10 -18.76 -26.51 2.46
N ALA A 11 -19.76 -26.64 1.59
CA ALA A 11 -19.87 -25.80 0.39
C ALA A 11 -20.05 -24.31 0.74
N LEU A 12 -20.81 -24.02 1.79
CA LEU A 12 -21.04 -22.65 2.27
C LEU A 12 -19.75 -22.03 2.83
N VAL A 13 -18.96 -22.80 3.60
CA VAL A 13 -17.65 -22.36 4.11
C VAL A 13 -16.66 -22.09 2.99
N VAL A 14 -16.62 -22.94 1.95
CA VAL A 14 -15.71 -22.76 0.79
C VAL A 14 -16.06 -21.48 0.03
N LEU A 15 -17.35 -21.20 -0.19
CA LEU A 15 -17.80 -19.98 -0.87
C LEU A 15 -17.38 -18.70 -0.12
N LEU A 16 -17.44 -18.71 1.21
CA LEU A 16 -17.01 -17.57 2.04
C LEU A 16 -15.50 -17.30 1.97
N ILE A 17 -14.69 -18.34 1.80
CA ILE A 17 -13.23 -18.22 1.66
C ILE A 17 -12.86 -17.67 0.28
N MET A 18 -13.64 -17.96 -0.76
CA MET A 18 -13.33 -17.49 -2.12
C MET A 18 -13.65 -15.99 -2.34
N SER A 19 -14.49 -15.38 -1.51
CA SER A 19 -14.87 -13.96 -1.65
C SER A 19 -13.82 -12.95 -1.14
N SER A 20 -12.72 -13.39 -0.52
CA SER A 20 -11.73 -12.49 0.09
C SER A 20 -10.52 -12.16 -0.80
N ASN A 21 -10.52 -12.54 -2.08
CA ASN A 21 -9.33 -12.47 -2.93
C ASN A 21 -9.24 -11.22 -3.83
N ASP A 22 -10.10 -10.23 -3.65
CA ASP A 22 -9.93 -8.92 -4.27
C ASP A 22 -9.19 -7.97 -3.30
N ILE A 23 -7.98 -8.36 -2.89
CA ILE A 23 -7.01 -7.37 -2.42
C ILE A 23 -6.41 -6.76 -3.69
N THR A 24 -7.17 -5.86 -4.31
CA THR A 24 -6.57 -4.88 -5.22
C THR A 24 -5.49 -4.18 -4.42
N GLN A 25 -4.22 -4.43 -4.74
CA GLN A 25 -3.12 -3.59 -4.27
C GLN A 25 -3.41 -2.19 -4.82
N VAL A 26 -4.09 -1.38 -4.02
CA VAL A 26 -4.21 0.04 -4.27
C VAL A 26 -2.79 0.57 -4.15
N GLU A 27 -2.22 1.12 -5.22
CA GLU A 27 -0.94 1.82 -5.22
C GLU A 27 -1.01 3.05 -4.29
N SER A 28 -1.07 2.82 -2.98
CA SER A 28 -1.08 3.86 -1.96
C SER A 28 0.34 4.38 -1.65
N GLN A 29 1.36 3.76 -2.24
CA GLN A 29 2.76 3.94 -1.82
C GLN A 29 3.29 5.34 -2.16
N GLY A 30 2.77 6.00 -3.19
CA GLY A 30 3.20 7.34 -3.59
C GLY A 30 2.65 8.47 -2.71
N ILE A 31 1.36 8.41 -2.36
CA ILE A 31 0.70 9.43 -1.54
C ILE A 31 1.19 9.33 -0.09
N ASP A 32 1.30 8.12 0.45
CA ASP A 32 1.71 7.89 1.84
C ASP A 32 3.19 8.25 2.07
N CYS A 33 4.06 7.95 1.09
CA CYS A 33 5.48 8.36 1.16
C CYS A 33 5.63 9.88 1.14
N LEU A 34 4.94 10.58 0.23
CA LEU A 34 5.08 12.03 0.08
C LEU A 34 4.51 12.77 1.29
N ASP A 35 3.36 12.35 1.80
CA ASP A 35 2.72 12.96 2.98
C ASP A 35 3.56 12.72 4.24
N SER A 36 4.01 11.48 4.45
CA SER A 36 4.91 11.13 5.56
C SER A 36 6.24 11.90 5.50
N CYS A 37 6.80 12.10 4.30
CA CYS A 37 8.05 12.83 4.15
C CYS A 37 7.87 14.35 4.35
N SER A 38 6.84 14.94 3.75
CA SER A 38 6.58 16.38 3.79
C SER A 38 6.14 16.86 5.17
N THR A 39 5.57 16.00 6.01
CA THR A 39 5.26 16.29 7.42
C THR A 39 6.48 16.81 8.20
N GLY A 40 7.70 16.35 7.84
CA GLY A 40 8.95 16.81 8.45
C GLY A 40 9.52 18.11 7.87
N CYS A 41 8.91 18.68 6.83
CA CYS A 41 9.44 19.83 6.10
C CYS A 41 9.08 21.20 6.70
N VAL A 42 8.31 21.25 7.79
CA VAL A 42 7.92 22.50 8.46
C VAL A 42 9.16 23.24 8.97
N ASN A 43 9.45 24.40 8.37
CA ASN A 43 10.58 25.24 8.72
C ASN A 43 10.20 26.72 8.61
N ARG A 44 10.74 27.57 9.51
CA ARG A 44 10.58 29.03 9.42
C ARG A 44 11.21 29.62 8.16
N ASP A 45 12.30 29.00 7.69
CA ASP A 45 12.93 29.38 6.43
C ASP A 45 12.21 28.69 5.26
N THR A 46 11.52 29.49 4.45
CA THR A 46 10.75 29.02 3.29
C THR A 46 11.62 28.36 2.23
N ARG A 47 12.89 28.75 2.10
CA ARG A 47 13.84 28.14 1.17
C ARG A 47 14.24 26.74 1.63
N LEU A 48 14.41 26.53 2.93
CA LEU A 48 14.69 25.22 3.48
C LEU A 48 13.47 24.30 3.40
N MET A 49 12.27 24.82 3.65
CA MET A 49 11.01 24.10 3.46
C MET A 49 10.87 23.61 2.01
N GLN A 50 11.02 24.51 1.02
CA GLN A 50 10.94 24.14 -0.40
C GLN A 50 12.01 23.13 -0.83
N ARG A 51 13.22 23.21 -0.25
CA ARG A 51 14.29 22.24 -0.51
C ARG A 51 13.95 20.86 0.07
N CYS A 52 13.36 20.81 1.26
CA CYS A 52 12.88 19.58 1.87
C CYS A 52 11.78 18.94 1.00
N GLU A 53 10.82 19.74 0.55
CA GLU A 53 9.71 19.26 -0.29
C GLU A 53 10.21 18.63 -1.60
N ARG A 54 11.18 19.28 -2.26
CA ARG A 54 11.81 18.73 -3.47
C ARG A 54 12.53 17.41 -3.20
N LYS A 55 13.14 17.22 -2.02
CA LYS A 55 13.76 15.94 -1.66
C LYS A 55 12.71 14.85 -1.45
N CYS A 56 11.57 15.18 -0.85
CA CYS A 56 10.46 14.25 -0.70
C CYS A 56 9.92 13.80 -2.06
N GLN A 57 9.73 14.73 -3.00
CA GLN A 57 9.36 14.40 -4.38
C GLN A 57 10.36 13.44 -5.03
N ILE A 58 11.66 13.68 -4.89
CA ILE A 58 12.71 12.81 -5.46
C ILE A 58 12.71 11.43 -4.78
N ARG A 59 12.53 11.37 -3.47
CA ARG A 59 12.55 10.14 -2.67
C ARG A 59 11.34 9.26 -2.96
N CYS A 60 10.17 9.88 -3.10
CA CYS A 60 8.89 9.19 -3.29
C CYS A 60 8.50 9.07 -4.77
N SER A 61 9.36 9.54 -5.70
CA SER A 61 9.12 9.36 -7.13
C SER A 61 9.16 7.87 -7.46
N PRO A 62 8.13 7.33 -8.12
CA PRO A 62 8.07 5.91 -8.47
C PRO A 62 9.22 5.46 -9.39
N ASP A 63 9.84 6.40 -10.11
CA ASP A 63 11.00 6.16 -10.98
C ASP A 63 12.31 5.82 -10.23
N ARG A 64 12.29 5.76 -8.90
CA ARG A 64 13.39 5.23 -8.08
C ARG A 64 13.12 3.84 -7.55
N SER A 65 12.53 2.97 -8.37
CA SER A 65 12.83 1.54 -8.31
C SER A 65 14.26 1.32 -8.82
N VAL A 66 15.27 1.80 -8.08
CA VAL A 66 16.65 1.32 -8.25
C VAL A 66 16.75 0.06 -7.42
N ASP A 67 16.69 -1.07 -8.14
CA ASP A 67 17.48 -2.27 -7.90
C ASP A 67 17.66 -2.66 -6.42
N ASP A 68 16.67 -3.34 -5.85
CA ASP A 68 16.88 -4.12 -4.62
C ASP A 68 16.19 -5.49 -4.71
N HIS A 69 16.39 -6.20 -5.83
CA HIS A 69 16.46 -7.67 -5.86
C HIS A 69 16.84 -8.17 -7.27
N LEU A 70 18.14 -8.32 -7.56
CA LEU A 70 18.61 -9.38 -8.46
C LEU A 70 20.05 -9.77 -8.07
N ASP A 71 20.11 -10.95 -7.44
CA ASP A 71 21.26 -11.82 -7.10
C ASP A 71 22.34 -11.32 -6.10
#